data_AF-A0A924LWV2-F1
#
_entry.id   AF-A0A924LWV2-F1
#
_cell.length_a   1.000
_cell.length_b   1.000
_cell.length_c   1.000
_cell.angle_alpha   90.00
_cell.angle_beta   90.00
_cell.angle_gamma   90.00
#
_symmetry.space_group_name_H-M   'P 1'
#
loop_
_entity.id
_entity.type
_entity.pdbx_description
1 polymer ?
#
loop_
_entity_poly.entity_id
_entity_poly.type
_entity_poly.pdbx_seq_one_letter_code
_entity_poly.pdbx_strand_id
1 'polypeptide(L)'
;MKKSIIFILITAFSFAQSVTKTMNLLPDTGQNLSYTNTFGEDNDYSINVPSYTNNGNGTITDNITGLMWQQVDGGEMTIENAFIYADNLVLGGYSDWRLPTPKESFSILNHQNINPALNTSYFTNTNADYWWTNT
;
A
#
# COMPACT_ATOMS: atom_id res chain seq x y z
N MET A 1 -44.18 -23.36 10.26
CA MET A 1 -43.20 -22.76 11.19
C MET A 1 -41.84 -23.36 10.89
N LYS A 2 -40.95 -22.63 10.19
CA LYS A 2 -39.60 -23.11 9.84
C LYS A 2 -38.67 -22.77 11.00
N LYS A 3 -38.06 -23.78 11.62
CA LYS A 3 -37.02 -23.62 12.65
C LYS A 3 -35.67 -23.54 11.94
N SER A 4 -34.94 -22.43 12.14
CA SER A 4 -33.56 -22.28 11.68
C SER A 4 -32.61 -22.88 12.71
N ILE A 5 -31.68 -23.72 12.27
CA ILE A 5 -30.64 -24.38 13.09
C ILE A 5 -29.34 -23.57 12.95
N ILE A 6 -28.72 -23.24 14.08
CA ILE A 6 -27.39 -22.61 14.18
C ILE A 6 -26.33 -23.70 14.24
N PHE A 7 -25.24 -23.55 13.47
CA PHE A 7 -24.00 -24.31 13.64
C PHE A 7 -22.96 -23.39 14.26
N ILE A 8 -22.51 -23.72 15.48
CA ILE A 8 -21.34 -23.12 16.10
C ILE A 8 -20.19 -24.10 15.93
N LEU A 9 -19.18 -23.72 15.15
CA LEU A 9 -17.89 -24.41 15.11
C LEU A 9 -16.90 -23.54 15.89
N ILE A 10 -16.54 -23.96 17.11
CA ILE A 10 -15.36 -23.43 17.80
C ILE A 10 -14.23 -24.41 17.52
N THR A 11 -13.30 -24.01 16.66
CA THR A 11 -11.99 -24.66 16.55
C THR A 11 -10.95 -23.67 17.05
N ALA A 12 -10.33 -24.00 18.19
CA ALA A 12 -9.19 -23.25 18.70
C ALA A 12 -8.04 -23.33 17.69
N PHE A 13 -7.53 -22.18 17.26
CA PHE A 13 -6.26 -22.11 16.54
C PHE A 13 -5.22 -21.51 17.46
N SER A 14 -4.24 -22.32 17.86
CA SER A 14 -2.92 -21.82 18.22
C SER A 14 -2.24 -21.41 16.91
N PHE A 15 -2.01 -20.11 16.72
CA PHE A 15 -1.08 -19.65 15.70
C PHE A 15 0.26 -19.35 16.37
N ALA A 16 1.31 -20.05 15.93
CA ALA A 16 2.64 -19.45 15.93
C ALA A 16 2.48 -18.06 15.30
N GLN A 17 3.00 -17.01 15.95
CA GLN A 17 2.82 -15.65 15.48
C GLN A 17 3.26 -15.59 14.01
N SER A 18 2.29 -15.48 13.10
CA SER A 18 2.58 -15.40 11.69
C SER A 18 3.45 -14.18 11.52
N VAL A 19 4.59 -14.31 10.84
CA VAL A 19 5.12 -13.16 10.12
C VAL A 19 4.03 -12.83 9.13
N THR A 20 3.15 -11.89 9.47
CA THR A 20 2.06 -11.48 8.59
C THR A 20 2.76 -10.82 7.42
N LYS A 21 2.93 -11.57 6.34
CA LYS A 21 3.44 -11.05 5.09
C LYS A 21 2.41 -10.01 4.66
N THR A 22 2.73 -8.74 4.85
CA THR A 22 1.75 -7.67 4.64
C THR A 22 1.56 -7.35 3.16
N MET A 23 2.51 -7.76 2.30
CA MET A 23 2.45 -7.64 0.85
C MET A 23 2.47 -9.01 0.17
N ASN A 24 1.60 -9.24 -0.81
CA ASN A 24 1.54 -10.48 -1.59
C ASN A 24 2.79 -10.67 -2.44
N LEU A 25 3.20 -9.66 -3.18
CA LEU A 25 4.41 -9.62 -4.01
C LEU A 25 5.11 -8.27 -3.82
N LEU A 26 6.40 -8.21 -4.20
CA LEU A 26 7.15 -6.96 -4.27
C LEU A 26 7.05 -6.42 -5.71
N PRO A 27 6.57 -5.19 -5.91
CA PRO A 27 6.51 -4.58 -7.24
C PRO A 27 7.89 -4.20 -7.76
N ASP A 28 8.02 -4.19 -9.08
CA ASP A 28 9.16 -3.61 -9.79
C ASP A 28 9.20 -2.09 -9.52
N THR A 29 10.37 -1.46 -9.66
CA THR A 29 10.53 -0.04 -9.22
C THR A 29 9.85 0.96 -10.15
N GLY A 30 9.34 0.49 -11.28
CA GLY A 30 8.75 1.30 -12.35
C GLY A 30 9.78 1.88 -13.31
N GLN A 31 11.07 1.59 -13.14
CA GLN A 31 12.11 2.05 -14.07
C GLN A 31 12.10 1.20 -15.34
N ASN A 32 11.97 1.86 -16.49
CA ASN A 32 12.02 1.24 -17.82
C ASN A 32 13.10 1.86 -18.72
N LEU A 33 14.00 2.65 -18.13
CA LEU A 33 15.17 3.19 -18.85
C LEU A 33 16.35 2.26 -18.64
N SER A 34 17.03 1.93 -19.73
CA SER A 34 18.34 1.28 -19.69
C SER A 34 19.42 2.36 -19.60
N TYR A 35 20.34 2.20 -18.66
CA TYR A 35 21.44 3.14 -18.40
C TYR A 35 22.79 2.60 -18.86
N THR A 36 22.94 1.27 -18.97
CA THR A 36 24.15 0.62 -19.47
C THR A 36 23.83 -0.49 -20.47
N ASN A 37 24.85 -0.98 -21.17
CA ASN A 37 24.73 -2.17 -22.03
C ASN A 37 24.86 -3.50 -21.25
N THR A 38 24.89 -3.45 -19.91
CA THR A 38 25.03 -4.64 -19.06
C THR A 38 23.64 -5.15 -18.69
N PHE A 39 23.36 -6.41 -19.04
CA PHE A 39 22.11 -7.06 -18.64
C PHE A 39 22.04 -7.26 -17.12
N GLY A 40 20.89 -6.95 -16.53
CA GLY A 40 20.61 -7.11 -15.11
C GLY A 40 20.00 -5.87 -14.45
N GLU A 41 19.71 -4.82 -15.21
CA GLU A 41 19.06 -3.60 -14.72
C GLU A 41 17.55 -3.83 -14.50
N ASP A 42 16.89 -2.91 -13.80
CA ASP A 42 15.43 -3.00 -13.55
C ASP A 42 14.65 -3.08 -14.88
N ASN A 43 15.06 -2.30 -15.88
CA ASN A 43 14.46 -2.31 -17.21
C ASN A 43 14.58 -3.67 -17.95
N ASP A 44 15.56 -4.50 -17.61
CA ASP A 44 15.74 -5.80 -18.26
C ASP A 44 14.73 -6.86 -17.77
N TYR A 45 14.02 -6.56 -16.68
CA TYR A 45 13.04 -7.46 -16.07
C TYR A 45 11.65 -6.82 -16.04
N SER A 46 10.62 -7.65 -16.20
CA SER A 46 9.22 -7.26 -16.01
C SER A 46 8.53 -8.40 -15.28
N ILE A 47 8.72 -8.44 -13.97
CA ILE A 47 8.26 -9.55 -13.12
C ILE A 47 6.94 -9.15 -12.48
N ASN A 48 6.93 -8.03 -11.75
CA ASN A 48 5.78 -7.52 -11.02
C ASN A 48 5.57 -6.03 -11.33
N VAL A 49 5.34 -5.72 -12.60
CA VAL A 49 5.13 -4.34 -13.07
C VAL A 49 4.04 -3.64 -12.23
N PRO A 50 4.30 -2.42 -11.69
CA PRO A 50 3.33 -1.70 -10.87
C PRO A 50 1.96 -1.62 -11.51
N SER A 51 0.93 -2.01 -10.74
CA SER A 51 -0.45 -2.10 -11.21
C SER A 51 -1.39 -1.61 -10.13
N TYR A 52 -2.20 -0.61 -10.47
CA TYR A 52 -3.08 0.07 -9.52
C TYR A 52 -4.52 0.14 -10.06
N THR A 53 -5.49 0.06 -9.15
CA THR A 53 -6.91 0.24 -9.43
C THR A 53 -7.41 1.43 -8.62
N ASN A 54 -7.95 2.46 -9.27
CA ASN A 54 -8.67 3.52 -8.58
C ASN A 54 -10.10 3.04 -8.28
N ASN A 55 -10.46 2.98 -7.00
CA ASN A 55 -11.76 2.46 -6.56
C ASN A 55 -12.90 3.50 -6.66
N GLY A 56 -12.60 4.74 -7.05
CA GLY A 56 -13.57 5.82 -7.22
C GLY A 56 -14.14 6.38 -5.91
N ASN A 57 -13.56 6.01 -4.78
CA ASN A 57 -14.01 6.36 -3.43
C ASN A 57 -12.90 7.00 -2.57
N GLY A 58 -11.85 7.52 -3.23
CA GLY A 58 -10.67 8.09 -2.58
C GLY A 58 -9.60 7.07 -2.19
N THR A 59 -9.73 5.79 -2.57
CA THR A 59 -8.72 4.76 -2.33
C THR A 59 -8.17 4.17 -3.62
N ILE A 60 -6.92 3.71 -3.56
CA ILE A 60 -6.20 3.03 -4.64
C ILE A 60 -5.82 1.64 -4.15
N THR A 61 -6.18 0.60 -4.91
CA THR A 61 -5.71 -0.76 -4.67
C THR A 61 -4.44 -1.03 -5.47
N ASP A 62 -3.38 -1.48 -4.80
CA ASP A 62 -2.18 -2.00 -5.42
C ASP A 62 -2.38 -3.50 -5.69
N ASN A 63 -2.45 -3.86 -6.98
CA ASN A 63 -2.76 -5.21 -7.41
C ASN A 63 -1.57 -6.18 -7.24
N ILE A 64 -0.36 -5.67 -6.99
CA ILE A 64 0.85 -6.47 -6.78
C ILE A 64 1.03 -6.79 -5.29
N THR A 65 0.97 -5.77 -4.44
CA THR A 65 1.13 -5.96 -2.99
C THR A 65 -0.16 -6.44 -2.33
N GLY A 66 -1.32 -6.18 -2.93
CA GLY A 66 -2.63 -6.41 -2.32
C GLY A 66 -3.01 -5.38 -1.27
N LEU A 67 -2.20 -4.32 -1.09
CA LEU A 67 -2.49 -3.23 -0.18
C LEU A 67 -3.49 -2.26 -0.80
N MET A 68 -4.17 -1.52 0.08
CA MET A 68 -5.03 -0.39 -0.30
C MET A 68 -4.49 0.87 0.34
N TRP A 69 -4.46 1.93 -0.46
CA TRP A 69 -3.83 3.20 -0.14
C TRP A 69 -4.87 4.32 -0.22
N GLN A 70 -4.70 5.37 0.57
CA GLN A 70 -5.41 6.63 0.35
C GLN A 70 -4.90 7.28 -0.94
N GLN A 71 -5.80 7.85 -1.74
CA GLN A 71 -5.45 8.49 -3.01
C GLN A 71 -4.77 9.86 -2.82
N VAL A 72 -5.23 10.59 -1.81
CA VAL A 72 -4.68 11.88 -1.37
C VAL A 72 -4.12 11.66 0.02
N ASP A 73 -2.92 12.18 0.29
CA ASP A 73 -2.34 12.08 1.64
C ASP A 73 -3.06 12.99 2.66
N GLY A 74 -2.69 12.83 3.94
CA GLY A 74 -3.22 13.64 5.04
C GLY A 74 -2.49 14.98 5.24
N GLY A 75 -1.51 15.31 4.40
CA GLY A 75 -0.59 16.43 4.58
C GLY A 75 0.54 16.16 5.59
N GLU A 76 1.45 17.14 5.71
CA GLU A 76 2.53 17.08 6.69
C GLU A 76 2.02 17.24 8.12
N MET A 77 2.56 16.43 9.02
CA MET A 77 2.23 16.47 10.44
C MET A 77 3.34 15.81 11.26
N THR A 78 3.29 15.92 12.58
CA THR A 78 4.19 15.13 13.45
C THR A 78 3.82 13.66 13.40
N ILE A 79 4.74 12.78 13.79
CA ILE A 79 4.48 11.33 13.80
C ILE A 79 3.31 10.96 14.72
N GLU A 80 3.15 11.65 15.86
CA GLU A 80 2.03 11.43 16.79
C GLU A 80 0.70 11.77 16.13
N ASN A 81 0.63 12.90 15.43
CA ASN A 81 -0.56 13.29 14.68
C ASN A 81 -0.83 12.35 13.50
N ALA A 82 0.21 11.77 12.89
CA ALA A 82 0.06 10.79 11.80
C ALA A 82 -0.61 9.50 12.29
N PHE A 83 -0.24 9.00 13.47
CA PHE A 83 -0.95 7.89 14.10
C PHE A 83 -2.40 8.25 14.43
N ILE A 84 -2.64 9.42 15.04
CA ILE A 84 -4.00 9.89 15.35
C ILE A 84 -4.84 10.02 14.08
N TYR A 85 -4.27 10.57 13.01
CA TYR A 85 -4.94 10.72 11.71
C TYR A 85 -5.34 9.34 11.16
N ALA A 86 -4.40 8.39 11.11
CA ALA A 86 -4.67 7.05 10.59
C ALA A 86 -5.74 6.33 11.42
N ASP A 87 -5.65 6.37 12.75
CA ASP A 87 -6.59 5.69 13.66
C ASP A 87 -8.03 6.23 13.57
N ASN A 88 -8.19 7.50 13.19
CA ASN A 88 -9.50 8.15 13.04
C ASN A 88 -9.98 8.27 11.59
N LEU A 89 -9.17 7.85 10.62
CA LEU A 89 -9.52 7.98 9.20
C LEU A 89 -10.68 7.04 8.86
N VAL A 90 -11.73 7.60 8.27
CA VAL A 90 -12.81 6.83 7.63
C VAL A 90 -12.86 7.22 6.16
N LEU A 91 -12.45 6.30 5.29
CA LEU A 91 -12.30 6.55 3.86
C LEU A 91 -12.65 5.29 3.07
N GLY A 92 -13.34 5.46 1.94
CA GLY A 92 -13.75 4.34 1.08
C GLY A 92 -14.69 3.31 1.73
N GLY A 93 -15.29 3.64 2.88
CA GLY A 93 -16.09 2.70 3.69
C GLY A 93 -15.30 1.89 4.72
N TYR A 94 -14.00 2.18 4.89
CA TYR A 94 -13.09 1.52 5.82
C TYR A 94 -12.68 2.46 6.96
N SER A 95 -12.45 1.90 8.15
CA SER A 95 -12.07 2.63 9.37
C SER A 95 -10.89 1.99 10.10
N ASP A 96 -10.20 1.06 9.45
CA ASP A 96 -9.09 0.26 9.96
C ASP A 96 -7.75 0.67 9.31
N TRP A 97 -7.62 1.98 9.04
CA TRP A 97 -6.44 2.56 8.43
C TRP A 97 -5.27 2.59 9.42
N ARG A 98 -4.06 2.48 8.88
CA ARG A 98 -2.81 2.55 9.64
C ARG A 98 -1.72 3.22 8.81
N LEU A 99 -0.66 3.66 9.47
CA LEU A 99 0.57 4.01 8.76
C LEU A 99 1.20 2.76 8.11
N PRO A 100 1.80 2.90 6.92
CA PRO A 100 2.53 1.81 6.29
C PRO A 100 3.81 1.50 7.05
N THR A 101 4.27 0.26 6.99
CA THR A 101 5.66 -0.08 7.38
C THR A 101 6.64 0.52 6.36
N PRO A 102 7.95 0.60 6.65
CA PRO A 102 8.90 1.21 5.72
C PRO A 102 8.99 0.43 4.39
N LYS A 103 8.80 -0.89 4.44
CA LYS A 103 8.81 -1.76 3.24
C LYS A 103 7.59 -1.53 2.35
N GLU A 104 6.43 -1.30 2.94
CA GLU A 104 5.20 -0.99 2.19
C GLU A 104 5.24 0.43 1.63
N SER A 105 5.76 1.38 2.40
CA SER A 105 5.97 2.75 1.90
C SER A 105 6.94 2.75 0.72
N PHE A 106 8.00 1.94 0.76
CA PHE A 106 8.93 1.83 -0.36
C PHE A 106 8.29 1.19 -1.61
N SER A 107 7.36 0.24 -1.44
CA SER A 107 6.76 -0.47 -2.59
C SER A 107 5.77 0.38 -3.41
N ILE A 108 5.28 1.49 -2.86
CA ILE A 108 4.39 2.40 -3.60
C ILE A 108 5.16 3.38 -4.51
N LEU A 109 6.49 3.49 -4.32
CA LEU A 109 7.30 4.47 -5.03
C LEU A 109 7.48 4.06 -6.49
N ASN A 110 7.38 5.04 -7.38
CA ASN A 110 7.75 4.92 -8.78
C ASN A 110 9.08 5.66 -9.02
N HIS A 111 10.16 4.89 -9.12
CA HIS A 111 11.54 5.38 -9.25
C HIS A 111 11.89 5.89 -10.65
N GLN A 112 10.95 5.86 -11.60
CA GLN A 112 11.08 6.62 -12.85
C GLN A 112 10.77 8.11 -12.65
N ASN A 113 10.00 8.46 -11.63
CA ASN A 113 9.62 9.84 -11.33
C ASN A 113 10.58 10.47 -10.31
N ILE A 114 10.70 11.80 -10.36
CA ILE A 114 11.61 12.57 -9.51
C ILE A 114 10.79 13.56 -8.68
N ASN A 115 10.97 13.49 -7.35
CA ASN A 115 10.50 14.44 -6.35
C ASN A 115 9.01 14.88 -6.46
N PRO A 116 8.05 14.07 -5.97
CA PRO A 116 8.24 12.75 -5.37
C PRO A 116 8.30 11.62 -6.40
N ALA A 117 8.88 10.50 -6.00
CA ALA A 117 8.87 9.24 -6.77
C ALA A 117 7.48 8.59 -6.69
N LEU A 118 6.45 9.28 -7.19
CA LEU A 118 5.03 8.90 -7.06
C LEU A 118 4.38 8.78 -8.44
N ASN A 119 3.51 7.79 -8.64
CA ASN A 119 2.72 7.71 -9.87
C ASN A 119 1.52 8.67 -9.79
N THR A 120 1.65 9.85 -10.38
CA THR A 120 0.64 10.92 -10.35
C THR A 120 -0.62 10.64 -11.16
N SER A 121 -0.66 9.54 -11.93
CA SER A 121 -1.89 9.08 -12.57
C SER A 121 -2.88 8.46 -11.57
N TYR A 122 -2.37 7.96 -10.43
CA TYR A 122 -3.18 7.32 -9.39
C TYR A 122 -3.21 8.14 -8.11
N PHE A 123 -2.07 8.67 -7.68
CA PHE A 123 -1.93 9.38 -6.41
C PHE A 123 -1.83 10.89 -6.61
N THR A 124 -2.44 11.65 -5.72
CA THR A 124 -2.40 13.12 -5.79
C THR A 124 -1.07 13.62 -5.23
N ASN A 125 -0.32 14.37 -6.03
CA ASN A 125 0.85 15.07 -5.53
C ASN A 125 0.40 16.27 -4.69
N THR A 126 0.71 16.25 -3.40
CA THR A 126 0.39 17.35 -2.47
C THR A 126 1.63 18.24 -2.27
N ASN A 127 1.59 19.14 -1.30
CA ASN A 127 2.75 19.96 -0.92
C ASN A 127 3.58 19.31 0.21
N ALA A 128 3.37 18.03 0.52
CA ALA A 128 4.14 17.35 1.55
C ALA A 128 5.55 16.99 1.05
N ASP A 129 6.56 17.31 1.86
CA ASP A 129 7.96 16.96 1.62
C ASP A 129 8.32 15.58 2.21
N TYR A 130 7.51 15.06 3.13
CA TYR A 130 7.75 13.76 3.78
C TYR A 130 6.45 13.05 4.20
N TRP A 131 6.54 11.72 4.34
CA TRP A 131 5.47 10.86 4.86
C TRP A 131 6.01 9.93 5.95
N TRP A 132 5.18 9.66 6.95
CA TRP A 132 5.54 8.79 8.08
C TRP A 132 5.28 7.31 7.80
N THR A 133 6.12 6.48 8.40
CA THR A 133 5.96 5.02 8.43
C THR A 133 5.86 4.55 9.87
N ASN A 134 5.13 3.45 10.11
CA ASN A 134 5.19 2.72 11.37
C ASN A 134 6.48 1.87 11.42
N THR A 135 7.05 1.65 12.60
CA THR A 135 8.26 0.82 12.79
C THR A 135 7.91 -0.62 13.15
#